data_AF-A0A964BH31-F1
#
_entry.id   AF-A0A964BH31-F1
#
_cell.length_a   1.000
_cell.length_b   1.000
_cell.length_c   1.000
_cell.angle_alpha   90.00
_cell.angle_beta   90.00
_cell.angle_gamma   90.00
#
_symmetry.space_group_name_H-M   'P 1'
#
loop_
_entity.id
_entity.type
_entity.pdbx_description
1 polymer ?
#
loop_
_entity_poly.entity_id
_entity_poly.type
_entity_poly.pdbx_seq_one_letter_code
_entity_poly.pdbx_strand_id
1 'polypeptide(L)'
;MTARHTGAFVAARRIGGALGGVIVAYPRAARWFLAGPAALLASLATMAAMPLWLPAGAGGVDDIVLAVVLTPLLWAVPFFYACLEPELPRCAAMLAGLTLGQALLVAVAMG
;
A
#
# COMPACT_ATOMS: atom_id res chain seq x y z
N MET A 1 21.35 -1.71 28.68
CA MET A 1 20.20 -1.00 28.07
C MET A 1 19.87 -1.67 26.73
N THR A 2 19.43 -2.94 26.76
CA THR A 2 19.49 -3.84 25.57
C THR A 2 18.26 -4.75 25.42
N ALA A 3 17.29 -4.70 26.34
CA ALA A 3 16.16 -5.64 26.38
C ALA A 3 14.88 -5.14 25.68
N ARG A 4 14.75 -3.84 25.35
CA ARG A 4 13.53 -3.29 24.71
C ARG A 4 13.42 -3.61 23.22
N HIS A 5 14.54 -3.75 22.51
CA HIS A 5 14.52 -3.98 21.05
C HIS A 5 14.08 -5.42 20.70
N THR A 6 14.33 -6.39 21.58
CA THR A 6 13.97 -7.81 21.34
C THR A 6 12.46 -8.05 21.41
N GLY A 7 11.76 -7.36 22.33
CA GLY A 7 10.32 -7.54 22.52
C GLY A 7 9.49 -7.09 21.33
N ALA A 8 9.80 -5.91 20.77
CA ALA A 8 9.07 -5.34 19.64
C ALA A 8 9.22 -6.18 18.36
N PHE A 9 10.43 -6.68 18.07
CA PHE A 9 10.68 -7.54 16.92
C PHE A 9 9.95 -8.89 17.03
N VAL A 10 9.95 -9.50 18.22
CA VAL A 10 9.23 -10.76 18.47
C VAL A 10 7.73 -10.57 18.34
N ALA A 11 7.19 -9.46 18.84
CA ALA A 11 5.78 -9.11 18.69
C ALA A 11 5.40 -8.89 17.22
N ALA A 12 6.20 -8.11 16.47
CA ALA A 12 5.98 -7.88 15.04
C ALA A 12 6.02 -9.18 14.23
N ARG A 13 6.97 -10.08 14.54
CA ARG A 13 7.08 -11.39 13.88
C ARG A 13 5.88 -12.30 14.20
N ARG A 14 5.36 -12.26 15.43
CA ARG A 14 4.13 -12.99 15.81
C ARG A 14 2.91 -12.46 15.08
N ILE A 15 2.75 -11.13 14.99
CA ILE A 15 1.64 -10.51 14.26
C ILE A 15 1.73 -10.87 12.78
N GLY A 16 2.91 -10.76 12.17
CA GLY A 16 3.12 -11.15 10.77
C GLY A 16 2.79 -12.62 10.52
N GLY A 17 3.20 -13.52 11.42
CA GLY A 17 2.85 -14.94 11.35
C GLY A 17 1.35 -15.21 11.51
N ALA A 18 0.68 -14.51 12.43
CA ALA A 18 -0.77 -14.65 12.64
C ALA A 18 -1.57 -14.14 11.44
N LEU A 19 -1.24 -12.95 10.91
CA LEU A 19 -1.88 -12.38 9.73
C LEU A 19 -1.65 -13.25 8.49
N GLY A 20 -0.41 -13.74 8.30
CA GLY A 20 -0.10 -14.70 7.25
C GLY A 20 -0.94 -15.98 7.35
N GLY A 21 -1.11 -16.50 8.57
CA GLY A 21 -1.98 -17.66 8.83
C GLY A 21 -3.44 -17.42 8.45
N VAL A 22 -4.01 -16.24 8.79
CA VAL A 22 -5.39 -15.87 8.42
C VAL A 22 -5.56 -15.75 6.91
N ILE A 23 -4.60 -15.12 6.23
CA ILE A 23 -4.61 -14.95 4.77
C ILE A 23 -4.63 -16.32 4.06
N VAL A 24 -3.82 -17.26 4.55
CA VAL A 24 -3.76 -18.62 4.01
C VAL A 24 -5.01 -19.43 4.35
N ALA A 25 -5.62 -19.20 5.52
CA ALA A 25 -6.85 -19.89 5.93
C ALA A 25 -8.08 -19.49 5.09
N TYR A 26 -8.14 -18.23 4.62
CA TYR A 26 -9.29 -17.70 3.87
C TYR A 26 -8.89 -17.06 2.53
N PRO A 27 -8.37 -17.84 1.57
CA PRO A 27 -7.72 -17.29 0.38
C PRO A 27 -8.67 -16.49 -0.53
N ARG A 28 -9.95 -16.88 -0.61
CA ARG A 28 -10.95 -16.15 -1.41
C ARG A 28 -11.31 -14.80 -0.81
N ALA A 29 -11.58 -14.76 0.50
CA ALA A 29 -11.91 -13.52 1.20
C ALA A 29 -10.70 -12.58 1.23
N ALA A 30 -9.51 -13.12 1.49
CA ALA A 30 -8.26 -12.38 1.42
C ALA A 30 -8.05 -11.77 0.02
N ARG A 31 -8.22 -12.54 -1.05
CA ARG A 31 -8.09 -12.03 -2.42
C ARG A 31 -9.14 -10.98 -2.76
N TRP A 32 -10.39 -11.15 -2.35
CA TRP A 32 -11.43 -10.14 -2.54
C TRP A 32 -11.08 -8.82 -1.83
N PHE A 33 -10.58 -8.90 -0.59
CA PHE A 33 -10.16 -7.71 0.16
C PHE A 33 -8.92 -7.04 -0.46
N LEU A 34 -7.92 -7.84 -0.86
CA LEU A 34 -6.68 -7.35 -1.47
C LEU A 34 -6.92 -6.70 -2.83
N ALA A 35 -7.72 -7.34 -3.69
CA ALA A 35 -8.02 -6.82 -5.02
C ALA A 35 -9.05 -5.67 -4.98
N GLY A 36 -9.95 -5.63 -3.98
CA GLY A 36 -10.93 -4.57 -3.86
C GLY A 36 -10.43 -3.40 -3.00
N PRO A 37 -10.87 -3.30 -1.73
CA PRO A 37 -10.53 -2.17 -0.85
C PRO A 37 -9.03 -1.87 -0.73
N ALA A 38 -8.17 -2.89 -0.60
CA ALA A 38 -6.74 -2.63 -0.38
C ALA A 38 -6.06 -2.04 -1.63
N ALA A 39 -6.35 -2.57 -2.83
CA ALA A 39 -5.86 -2.00 -4.08
C ALA A 39 -6.38 -0.57 -4.31
N LEU A 40 -7.64 -0.29 -3.96
CA LEU A 40 -8.19 1.06 -3.99
C LEU A 40 -7.43 2.00 -3.04
N LEU A 41 -7.22 1.60 -1.78
CA LEU A 41 -6.45 2.41 -0.82
C LEU A 41 -5.01 2.67 -1.30
N ALA A 42 -4.33 1.66 -1.84
CA ALA A 42 -3.00 1.83 -2.40
C ALA A 42 -2.99 2.84 -3.57
N SER A 43 -4.00 2.78 -4.44
CA SER A 43 -4.14 3.72 -5.56
C SER A 43 -4.39 5.16 -5.09
N LEU A 44 -5.26 5.35 -4.10
CA LEU A 44 -5.58 6.67 -3.54
C LEU A 44 -4.40 7.26 -2.77
N ALA A 45 -3.68 6.45 -2.00
CA ALA A 45 -2.47 6.88 -1.32
C ALA A 45 -1.39 7.31 -2.33
N THR A 46 -1.22 6.55 -3.42
CA THR A 46 -0.30 6.91 -4.51
C THR A 46 -0.73 8.21 -5.18
N MET A 47 -2.01 8.36 -5.50
CA MET A 47 -2.58 9.57 -6.09
C MET A 47 -2.34 10.80 -5.18
N ALA A 48 -2.57 10.66 -3.88
CA ALA A 48 -2.37 11.73 -2.90
C ALA A 48 -0.90 12.14 -2.74
N ALA A 49 0.03 11.20 -2.95
CA ALA A 49 1.45 11.45 -2.88
C ALA A 49 2.05 11.97 -4.19
N MET A 50 1.34 11.89 -5.33
CA MET A 50 1.84 12.33 -6.64
C MET A 50 2.44 13.74 -6.66
N PRO A 51 1.82 14.76 -6.03
CA PRO A 51 2.38 16.12 -5.97
C PRO A 51 3.82 16.20 -5.43
N LEU A 52 4.23 15.22 -4.62
CA LEU A 52 5.52 15.25 -3.91
C LEU A 52 6.66 14.69 -4.75
N TRP A 53 6.38 13.98 -5.83
CA TRP A 53 7.39 13.38 -6.70
C TRP A 53 7.18 13.68 -8.19
N LEU A 54 6.06 14.30 -8.57
CA LEU A 54 5.89 14.93 -9.88
C LEU A 54 6.48 16.34 -9.91
N PRO A 55 6.98 16.81 -11.06
CA PRO A 55 7.33 18.21 -11.22
C PRO A 55 6.06 19.08 -11.19
N ALA A 56 6.20 20.29 -10.64
CA ALA A 56 5.11 21.26 -10.65
C ALA A 56 4.75 21.64 -12.10
N GLY A 57 3.45 21.67 -12.39
CA GLY A 57 2.92 22.10 -13.68
C GLY A 57 3.09 23.60 -13.91
N ALA A 58 3.00 24.05 -15.17
CA ALA A 58 3.15 25.47 -15.54
C ALA A 58 2.15 26.42 -14.85
N GLY A 59 1.05 25.89 -14.31
CA GLY A 59 0.03 26.64 -13.57
C GLY A 59 0.28 26.80 -12.07
N GLY A 60 1.38 26.27 -11.52
CA GLY A 60 1.69 26.34 -10.08
C GLY A 60 0.79 25.49 -9.17
N VAL A 61 -0.15 24.74 -9.76
CA VAL A 61 -0.85 23.61 -9.14
C VAL A 61 -0.22 22.36 -9.72
N ASP A 62 0.20 21.42 -8.89
CA ASP A 62 0.69 20.12 -9.33
C ASP A 62 -0.32 19.48 -10.29
N ASP A 63 0.15 18.73 -11.29
CA ASP A 63 -0.67 18.21 -12.40
C ASP A 63 -1.76 17.23 -11.92
N ILE A 64 -2.82 17.75 -11.30
CA ILE A 64 -3.94 16.97 -10.74
C ILE A 64 -4.68 16.24 -11.86
N VAL A 65 -4.66 16.83 -13.06
CA VAL A 65 -5.16 16.19 -14.28
C VAL A 65 -4.40 14.89 -14.55
N LEU A 66 -3.08 14.87 -14.40
CA LEU A 66 -2.28 13.67 -14.57
C LEU A 66 -2.65 12.62 -13.51
N ALA A 67 -2.80 13.03 -12.25
CA ALA A 67 -3.22 12.11 -11.17
C ALA A 67 -4.61 11.50 -11.42
N VAL A 68 -5.58 12.32 -11.84
CA VAL A 68 -6.96 11.87 -12.14
C VAL A 68 -6.99 10.96 -13.37
N VAL A 69 -6.28 11.33 -14.44
CA VAL A 69 -6.20 10.52 -15.68
C VAL A 69 -5.46 9.20 -15.43
N LEU A 70 -4.44 9.19 -14.57
CA LEU A 70 -3.72 7.98 -14.19
C LEU A 70 -4.44 7.12 -13.14
N THR A 71 -5.43 7.66 -12.42
CA THR A 71 -6.19 6.93 -11.39
C THR A 71 -6.65 5.53 -11.83
N PRO A 72 -7.29 5.34 -13.01
CA PRO A 72 -7.65 3.99 -13.47
C PRO A 72 -6.44 3.05 -13.58
N LEU A 73 -5.28 3.56 -14.01
CA LEU A 73 -4.04 2.78 -14.09
C LEU A 73 -3.45 2.50 -12.70
N LEU A 74 -3.44 3.51 -11.82
CA LEU A 74 -3.00 3.39 -10.43
C LEU A 74 -3.81 2.37 -9.64
N TRP A 75 -5.08 2.16 -10.00
CA TRP A 75 -5.92 1.10 -9.46
C TRP A 75 -5.71 -0.24 -10.17
N ALA A 76 -5.66 -0.25 -11.50
CA ALA A 76 -5.54 -1.47 -12.29
C ALA A 76 -4.28 -2.27 -11.93
N VAL A 77 -3.14 -1.59 -11.73
CA VAL A 77 -1.86 -2.25 -11.39
C VAL A 77 -1.97 -3.07 -10.08
N PRO A 78 -2.32 -2.51 -8.91
CA PRO A 78 -2.47 -3.29 -7.69
C PRO A 78 -3.65 -4.26 -7.74
N PHE A 79 -4.73 -3.95 -8.46
CA PHE A 79 -5.86 -4.86 -8.67
C PHE A 79 -5.43 -6.14 -9.41
N PHE A 80 -4.78 -6.00 -10.57
CA PHE A 80 -4.31 -7.15 -11.35
C PHE A 80 -3.20 -7.89 -10.63
N TYR A 81 -2.31 -7.18 -9.94
CA TYR A 81 -1.31 -7.81 -9.08
C TYR A 81 -1.95 -8.72 -8.03
N ALA A 82 -2.99 -8.24 -7.32
CA ALA A 82 -3.71 -9.05 -6.34
C ALA A 82 -4.49 -10.24 -6.93
N CYS A 83 -4.95 -10.11 -8.17
CA CYS A 83 -5.62 -11.19 -8.90
C CYS A 83 -4.64 -12.28 -9.36
N LEU A 84 -3.46 -11.88 -9.82
CA LEU A 84 -2.48 -12.76 -10.45
C LEU A 84 -1.49 -13.37 -9.45
N GLU A 85 -1.23 -12.72 -8.31
CA GLU A 85 -0.25 -13.19 -7.33
C GLU A 85 -0.71 -14.52 -6.68
N PRO A 86 0.07 -15.60 -6.81
CA PRO A 86 -0.22 -16.88 -6.14
C PRO A 86 -0.01 -16.80 -4.62
N GLU A 87 0.96 -16.03 -4.16
CA GLU A 87 1.30 -15.92 -2.73
C GLU A 87 0.58 -14.74 -2.07
N LEU A 88 -0.62 -14.98 -1.55
CA LEU A 88 -1.43 -13.92 -0.92
C LEU A 88 -0.74 -13.16 0.22
N PRO A 89 0.08 -13.78 1.10
CA PRO A 89 0.82 -13.03 2.13
C PRO A 89 1.84 -12.04 1.52
N ARG A 90 2.48 -12.43 0.42
CA ARG A 90 3.39 -11.55 -0.33
C ARG A 90 2.63 -10.39 -0.95
N CYS A 91 1.48 -10.67 -1.57
CA CYS A 91 0.59 -9.63 -2.08
C CYS A 91 0.21 -8.62 -0.99
N ALA A 92 -0.20 -9.11 0.18
CA ALA A 92 -0.59 -8.28 1.31
C ALA A 92 0.58 -7.40 1.79
N ALA A 93 1.78 -7.97 1.92
CA ALA A 93 2.97 -7.22 2.30
C ALA A 93 3.32 -6.13 1.28
N MET A 94 3.21 -6.43 -0.02
CA MET A 94 3.51 -5.47 -1.09
C MET A 94 2.52 -4.30 -1.09
N LEU A 95 1.20 -4.58 -1.02
CA LEU A 95 0.17 -3.53 -0.97
C LEU A 95 0.24 -2.71 0.32
N ALA A 96 0.52 -3.34 1.46
CA ALA A 96 0.73 -2.64 2.72
C ALA A 96 1.95 -1.72 2.64
N GLY A 97 3.08 -2.22 2.11
CA GLY A 97 4.31 -1.45 1.93
C GLY A 97 4.10 -0.25 0.98
N LEU A 98 3.44 -0.46 -0.15
CA LEU A 98 3.09 0.62 -1.08
C LEU A 98 2.22 1.69 -0.40
N THR A 99 1.13 1.28 0.23
CA THR A 99 0.18 2.20 0.87
C THR A 99 0.84 3.00 1.99
N LEU A 100 1.55 2.32 2.90
CA LEU A 100 2.24 2.95 4.03
C LEU A 100 3.40 3.83 3.55
N GLY A 101 4.12 3.44 2.51
CA GLY A 101 5.19 4.25 1.93
C GLY A 101 4.69 5.58 1.38
N GLN A 102 3.60 5.54 0.59
CA GLN A 102 2.98 6.76 0.06
C GLN A 102 2.39 7.64 1.18
N ALA A 103 1.70 7.03 2.14
CA ALA A 103 1.13 7.75 3.28
C ALA A 103 2.22 8.39 4.18
N LEU A 104 3.33 7.68 4.41
CA LEU A 104 4.47 8.22 5.16
C LEU A 104 5.10 9.39 4.43
N LEU A 105 5.27 9.28 3.12
CA LEU A 105 5.83 10.35 2.29
C LEU A 105 4.98 11.62 2.37
N VAL A 106 3.65 11.48 2.33
CA VAL A 106 2.71 12.59 2.56
C VAL A 106 2.82 13.15 3.98
N ALA A 107 2.84 12.28 4.99
CA ALA A 107 2.91 12.70 6.38
C ALA A 107 4.19 13.49 6.69
N VAL A 108 5.33 13.07 6.12
CA VAL A 108 6.62 13.76 6.27
C VAL A 108 6.61 15.12 5.56
N ALA A 109 5.93 15.25 4.42
CA ALA A 109 5.84 16.52 3.69
C ALA A 109 4.92 17.56 4.38
N MET A 110 4.02 17.11 5.26
CA MET A 110 3.08 17.97 5.99
C MET A 110 3.56 18.40 7.38
N GLY A 111 4.67 17.83 7.88
CA GLY A 111 5.23 18.10 9.22
C GLY A 111 6.46 19.00 9.16
#